data_AF-A0A3M9X429-F1
#
_entry.id   AF-A0A3M9X429-F1
#
_cell.length_a   1.000
_cell.length_b   1.000
_cell.length_c   1.000
_cell.angle_alpha   90.00
_cell.angle_beta   90.00
_cell.angle_gamma   90.00
#
_symmetry.space_group_name_H-M   'P 1'
#
loop_
_entity.id
_entity.type
_entity.pdbx_description
1 polymer ?
#
loop_
_entity_poly.entity_id
_entity_poly.type
_entity_poly.pdbx_seq_one_letter_code
_entity_poly.pdbx_strand_id
1 'polypeptide(L)'
;MATSNLLVLRRPVESAQYACTSYSDILHGHGIQPSMSRVGNPYDNARAESFMKTLKQEEVARLAYRDAPDARRRIASFIEDVYYRQRLHSALDYLTPEEYEKTLSTPSENAAFELTSMELSRNFSVSQ
;
A
#
# COMPACT_ATOMS: atom_id res chain seq x y z
N MET A 1 41.14 -10.22 19.70
CA MET A 1 40.76 -9.65 18.40
C MET A 1 39.65 -8.65 18.64
N ALA A 2 39.94 -7.36 18.46
CA ALA A 2 39.00 -6.28 18.78
C ALA A 2 37.95 -6.17 17.67
N THR A 3 36.70 -6.51 17.99
CA THR A 3 35.55 -6.31 17.11
C THR A 3 35.23 -4.82 17.08
N SER A 4 35.52 -4.17 15.96
CA SER A 4 35.25 -2.75 15.73
C SER A 4 33.75 -2.44 15.90
N ASN A 5 33.41 -1.70 16.95
CA ASN A 5 32.12 -1.03 17.15
C ASN A 5 31.98 0.21 16.23
N LEU A 6 32.27 0.06 14.93
CA LEU A 6 31.82 1.08 13.98
C LEU A 6 30.32 0.88 13.76
N LEU A 7 29.54 1.91 14.06
CA LEU A 7 28.15 2.09 13.60
C LEU A 7 28.16 2.14 12.06
N VAL A 8 28.36 0.98 11.44
CA VAL A 8 28.11 0.79 10.01
C VAL A 8 26.60 0.91 9.87
N LEU A 9 26.15 1.92 9.11
CA LEU A 9 24.78 2.01 8.63
C LEU A 9 24.39 0.64 8.08
N ARG A 10 23.45 -0.03 8.75
CA ARG A 10 22.98 -1.36 8.36
C ARG A 10 22.52 -1.33 6.90
N ARG A 11 22.69 -2.46 6.20
CA ARG A 11 22.25 -2.56 4.80
C ARG A 11 20.76 -2.20 4.71
N PRO A 12 20.32 -1.49 3.65
CA PRO A 12 18.96 -0.99 3.53
C PRO A 12 17.86 -2.06 3.59
N VAL A 13 18.21 -3.33 3.33
CA VAL A 13 17.30 -4.48 3.40
C VAL A 13 18.06 -5.68 3.97
N GLU A 14 17.65 -6.15 5.14
CA GLU A 14 18.01 -7.48 5.67
C GLU A 14 16.78 -8.38 5.57
N SER A 15 16.74 -9.25 4.55
CA SER A 15 15.64 -10.23 4.38
C SER A 15 15.47 -11.13 5.62
N ALA A 16 16.55 -11.36 6.36
CA ALA A 16 16.54 -12.09 7.63
C ALA A 16 15.65 -11.45 8.70
N GLN A 17 15.43 -10.13 8.68
CA GLN A 17 14.50 -9.47 9.60
C GLN A 17 13.06 -9.87 9.35
N TYR A 18 12.68 -10.10 8.08
CA TYR A 18 11.33 -10.54 7.71
C TYR A 18 11.15 -12.05 7.80
N ALA A 19 12.25 -12.81 7.94
CA ALA A 19 12.24 -14.25 8.15
C ALA A 19 12.47 -14.65 9.62
N CYS A 20 12.60 -13.68 10.54
CA CYS A 20 12.83 -13.99 11.94
C CYS A 20 11.57 -14.55 12.60
N THR A 21 11.77 -15.39 13.61
CA THR A 21 10.68 -16.03 14.34
C THR A 21 9.79 -15.01 15.05
N SER A 22 10.39 -13.99 15.69
CA SER A 22 9.62 -12.96 16.39
C SER A 22 8.69 -12.17 15.47
N TYR A 23 9.08 -11.92 14.22
CA TYR A 23 8.21 -11.27 13.24
C TYR A 23 7.11 -12.21 12.75
N SER A 24 7.46 -13.47 12.50
CA SER A 24 6.50 -14.51 12.07
C SER A 24 5.43 -14.77 13.13
N ASP A 25 5.80 -14.78 14.41
CA ASP A 25 4.88 -14.98 15.53
C ASP A 25 3.84 -13.86 15.63
N ILE A 26 4.25 -12.61 15.38
CA ILE A 26 3.34 -11.46 15.34
C ILE A 26 2.34 -11.63 14.19
N LEU A 27 2.81 -12.01 13.00
CA LEU A 27 1.93 -12.22 11.84
C LEU A 27 0.92 -13.34 12.09
N HIS A 28 1.36 -14.47 12.64
CA HIS A 28 0.47 -15.57 13.03
C HIS A 28 -0.53 -15.14 14.10
N GLY A 29 -0.11 -14.33 15.09
CA GLY A 29 -0.99 -13.77 16.12
C GLY A 29 -2.12 -12.90 15.55
N HIS A 30 -1.90 -12.29 14.38
CA HIS A 30 -2.91 -11.50 13.66
C HIS A 30 -3.62 -12.27 12.54
N GLY A 31 -3.37 -13.58 12.38
CA GLY A 31 -3.95 -14.40 11.31
C GLY A 31 -3.45 -14.02 9.91
N ILE A 32 -2.30 -13.35 9.81
CA ILE A 32 -1.69 -12.91 8.56
C ILE A 32 -0.74 -14.00 8.08
N GLN A 33 -0.99 -14.55 6.89
CA GLN A 33 -0.08 -15.50 6.24
C GLN A 33 1.07 -14.73 5.57
N PRO A 34 2.33 -14.87 6.03
CA PRO A 34 3.47 -14.29 5.32
C PRO A 34 3.64 -14.96 3.96
N SER A 35 3.74 -14.15 2.91
CA SER A 35 4.15 -14.57 1.57
C SER A 35 5.56 -14.07 1.31
N MET A 36 6.56 -14.94 1.48
CA MET A 36 7.92 -14.64 1.06
C MET A 36 8.04 -14.98 -0.43
N SER A 37 8.25 -13.97 -1.26
CA SER A 37 8.54 -14.17 -2.69
C SER A 37 9.68 -15.16 -2.87
N ARG A 38 9.53 -16.09 -3.82
CA ARG A 38 10.63 -17.00 -4.17
C ARG A 38 11.86 -16.18 -4.60
N VAL A 39 13.04 -16.67 -4.27
CA VAL A 39 14.31 -16.09 -4.72
C VAL A 39 14.25 -15.93 -6.24
N GLY A 40 14.37 -14.69 -6.72
CA GLY A 40 14.38 -14.37 -8.16
C GLY A 40 13.04 -13.93 -8.78
N ASN A 41 11.99 -13.65 -8.00
CA ASN A 41 10.77 -12.99 -8.51
C ASN A 41 10.76 -11.48 -8.19
N PRO A 42 11.30 -10.60 -9.04
CA PRO A 42 11.36 -9.15 -8.79
C PRO A 42 9.99 -8.46 -8.89
N TYR A 43 8.99 -9.12 -9.47
CA TYR A 43 7.68 -8.50 -9.74
C TYR A 43 6.92 -8.15 -8.45
N ASP A 44 7.09 -8.95 -7.39
CA ASP A 44 6.41 -8.72 -6.11
C ASP A 44 6.91 -7.44 -5.42
N ASN A 45 8.18 -7.06 -5.65
CA ASN A 45 8.78 -5.86 -5.09
C ASN A 45 8.63 -4.62 -5.99
N ALA A 46 8.20 -4.80 -7.24
CA ALA A 46 8.18 -3.73 -8.25
C ALA A 46 7.36 -2.50 -7.80
N ARG A 47 6.28 -2.70 -7.03
CA ARG A 47 5.46 -1.61 -6.49
C ARG A 47 6.20 -0.83 -5.41
N ALA A 48 6.87 -1.53 -4.49
CA ALA A 48 7.68 -0.91 -3.44
C ALA A 48 8.90 -0.18 -4.02
N GLU A 49 9.56 -0.76 -5.02
CA GLU A 49 10.69 -0.12 -5.73
C GLU A 49 10.25 1.15 -6.45
N SER A 50 9.10 1.10 -7.13
CA SER A 50 8.52 2.26 -7.82
C SER A 50 8.19 3.38 -6.83
N PHE A 51 7.59 3.04 -5.68
CA PHE A 51 7.34 4.01 -4.61
C PHE A 51 8.65 4.61 -4.07
N MET A 52 9.65 3.78 -3.74
CA MET A 52 10.94 4.24 -3.22
C MET A 52 11.67 5.16 -4.20
N LYS A 53 11.59 4.88 -5.50
CA LYS A 53 12.14 5.75 -6.55
C LYS A 53 11.47 7.11 -6.54
N THR A 54 10.14 7.13 -6.52
CA THR A 54 9.34 8.37 -6.46
C THR A 54 9.65 9.20 -5.22
N LEU A 55 9.61 8.57 -4.03
CA LEU A 55 9.90 9.25 -2.78
C LEU A 55 11.29 9.90 -2.81
N LYS A 56 12.29 9.16 -3.30
CA LYS A 56 13.65 9.70 -3.42
C LYS A 56 13.75 10.85 -4.40
N GLN A 57 13.08 10.75 -5.55
CA GLN A 57 13.18 11.74 -6.62
C GLN A 57 12.44 13.04 -6.31
N GLU A 58 11.26 12.95 -5.71
CA GLU A 58 10.37 14.09 -5.54
C GLU A 58 10.55 14.78 -4.19
N GLU A 59 10.79 14.01 -3.12
CA GLU A 59 10.89 14.52 -1.75
C GLU A 59 12.36 14.60 -1.29
N VAL A 60 13.11 13.48 -1.34
CA VAL A 60 14.46 13.42 -0.76
C VAL A 60 15.50 14.18 -1.59
N ALA A 61 15.46 14.09 -2.92
CA ALA A 61 16.47 14.71 -3.80
C ALA A 61 16.37 16.24 -3.85
N ARG A 62 15.25 16.81 -3.39
CA ARG A 62 14.98 18.25 -3.46
C ARG A 62 15.08 18.95 -2.11
N LEU A 63 15.29 18.22 -1.02
CA LEU A 63 15.19 18.77 0.34
C LEU A 63 16.38 18.36 1.21
N ALA A 64 16.96 19.35 1.89
CA ALA A 64 17.83 19.11 3.04
C ALA A 64 16.94 19.06 4.29
N TYR A 65 16.77 17.88 4.88
CA TYR A 65 16.08 17.75 6.15
C TYR A 65 16.89 18.41 7.26
N ARG A 66 16.20 19.13 8.16
CA ARG A 66 16.87 19.77 9.30
C ARG A 66 17.32 18.74 10.34
N ASP A 67 16.46 17.78 10.64
CA ASP A 67 16.67 16.74 11.65
C ASP A 67 15.80 15.50 11.32
N ALA A 68 16.02 14.38 12.03
CA ALA A 68 15.28 13.14 11.78
C ALA A 68 13.75 13.26 12.04
N PRO A 69 13.29 13.96 13.10
CA PRO A 69 11.86 14.26 13.27
C PRO A 69 11.24 15.07 12.12
N ASP A 70 11.96 16.06 11.58
CA ASP A 70 11.54 16.84 10.41
C ASP A 70 11.40 15.95 9.18
N ALA A 71 12.39 15.08 8.92
CA ALA A 71 12.31 14.10 7.84
C ALA A 71 11.07 13.19 7.97
N ARG A 72 10.79 12.66 9.18
CA ARG A 72 9.61 11.81 9.40
C ARG A 72 8.31 12.53 9.10
N ARG A 73 8.15 13.77 9.56
CA ARG A 73 6.92 14.56 9.31
C ARG A 73 6.74 14.88 7.84
N ARG A 74 7.82 15.28 7.16
CA ARG A 74 7.78 15.60 5.73
C ARG A 74 7.49 14.38 4.87
N ILE A 75 8.14 13.25 5.15
CA ILE A 75 7.86 11.98 4.48
C ILE A 75 6.41 11.56 4.71
N ALA A 76 5.86 11.71 5.92
CA ALA A 76 4.46 11.41 6.19
C ALA A 76 3.51 12.28 5.36
N SER A 77 3.71 13.61 5.33
CA SER A 77 2.91 14.51 4.50
C SER A 77 3.07 14.22 3.00
N PHE A 78 4.27 13.87 2.54
CA PHE A 78 4.46 13.44 1.15
C PHE A 78 3.62 12.19 0.83
N ILE A 79 3.58 11.21 1.72
CA ILE A 79 2.79 9.99 1.52
C ILE A 79 1.29 10.32 1.47
N GLU A 80 0.78 11.11 2.42
CA GLU A 80 -0.65 11.42 2.52
C GLU A 80 -1.13 12.40 1.44
N ASP A 81 -0.42 13.51 1.27
CA ASP A 81 -0.91 14.63 0.45
C ASP A 81 -0.51 14.48 -1.01
N VAL A 82 0.70 14.00 -1.29
CA VAL A 82 1.21 13.90 -2.67
C VAL A 82 0.93 12.52 -3.24
N TYR A 83 1.40 11.47 -2.57
CA TYR A 83 1.29 10.11 -3.10
C TYR A 83 -0.15 9.59 -3.08
N TYR A 84 -0.84 9.70 -1.94
CA TYR A 84 -2.18 9.12 -1.77
C TYR A 84 -3.31 9.95 -2.42
N ARG A 85 -3.22 11.28 -2.39
CA ARG A 85 -4.30 12.18 -2.87
C ARG A 85 -4.11 12.78 -4.25
N GLN A 86 -2.89 12.88 -4.76
CA GLN A 86 -2.62 13.66 -5.99
C GLN A 86 -2.00 12.83 -7.11
N ARG A 87 -1.35 11.71 -6.78
CA ARG A 87 -0.58 10.94 -7.75
C ARG A 87 -1.46 9.99 -8.52
N LEU A 88 -1.54 10.17 -9.83
CA LEU A 88 -2.23 9.25 -10.73
C LEU A 88 -1.36 8.03 -11.01
N HIS A 89 -1.94 6.84 -10.92
CA HIS A 89 -1.25 5.59 -11.21
C HIS A 89 -1.82 4.97 -12.48
N SER A 90 -0.98 4.75 -13.49
CA SER A 90 -1.41 4.08 -14.74
C SER A 90 -1.95 2.67 -14.51
N ALA A 91 -1.49 1.99 -13.45
CA ALA A 91 -2.00 0.68 -13.03
C ALA A 91 -3.40 0.74 -12.37
N LEU A 92 -3.89 1.94 -12.04
CA LEU A 92 -5.20 2.20 -11.45
C LEU A 92 -6.08 3.02 -12.41
N ASP A 93 -5.91 2.82 -13.73
CA ASP A 93 -6.61 3.61 -14.77
C ASP A 93 -6.44 5.13 -14.62
N TYR A 94 -5.25 5.55 -14.19
CA TYR A 94 -4.93 6.95 -13.90
C TYR A 94 -5.76 7.56 -12.78
N LEU A 95 -6.25 6.76 -11.84
CA LEU A 95 -6.81 7.24 -10.57
C LEU A 95 -5.71 7.43 -9.52
N THR A 96 -5.99 8.31 -8.56
CA THR A 96 -5.24 8.37 -7.31
C THR A 96 -5.57 7.17 -6.42
N PRO A 97 -4.68 6.79 -5.49
CA PRO A 97 -4.98 5.73 -4.53
C PRO A 97 -6.28 6.00 -3.74
N GLU A 98 -6.52 7.25 -3.32
CA GLU A 98 -7.75 7.63 -2.63
C GLU A 98 -9.00 7.41 -3.51
N GLU A 99 -8.96 7.83 -4.77
CA GLU A 99 -10.08 7.64 -5.70
C GLU A 99 -10.33 6.16 -5.98
N TYR A 100 -9.26 5.37 -6.13
CA TYR A 100 -9.36 3.93 -6.33
C TYR A 100 -9.95 3.23 -5.09
N GLU A 101 -9.57 3.61 -3.87
CA GLU A 101 -10.19 3.06 -2.66
C GLU A 101 -11.68 3.41 -2.53
N LYS A 102 -12.09 4.60 -2.99
CA LYS A 102 -13.50 5.00 -3.04
C LYS A 102 -14.32 4.14 -4.02
N THR A 103 -13.76 3.75 -5.16
CA THR A 103 -14.43 2.85 -6.11
C THR A 103 -14.53 1.42 -5.58
N LEU A 104 -13.61 0.99 -4.70
CA LEU A 104 -13.74 -0.26 -3.97
C LEU A 104 -14.76 -0.18 -2.83
N SER A 105 -14.95 1.02 -2.26
CA SER A 105 -15.87 1.26 -1.14
C SER A 105 -17.33 1.49 -1.56
N THR A 106 -17.62 1.62 -2.87
CA THR A 106 -18.98 1.78 -3.41
C THR A 106 -19.14 1.00 -4.73
N PRO A 107 -20.15 0.11 -4.96
CA PRO A 107 -21.20 -0.42 -4.06
C PRO A 107 -21.39 -1.97 -4.09
N SER A 108 -21.52 -2.61 -2.90
CA SER A 108 -22.29 -3.88 -2.76
C SER A 108 -23.76 -3.65 -2.36
N GLU A 109 -24.16 -2.40 -2.09
CA GLU A 109 -25.54 -2.06 -1.70
C GLU A 109 -26.48 -1.77 -2.90
N ASN A 110 -25.97 -1.40 -4.08
CA ASN A 110 -26.82 -1.09 -5.24
C ASN A 110 -27.25 -2.30 -6.07
N ALA A 111 -26.59 -3.46 -5.91
CA ALA A 111 -27.04 -4.71 -6.55
C ALA A 111 -28.37 -5.21 -5.96
N ALA A 112 -28.64 -4.93 -4.68
CA ALA A 112 -29.90 -5.29 -4.04
C ALA A 112 -31.07 -4.40 -4.53
N PHE A 113 -30.83 -3.12 -4.84
CA PHE A 113 -31.88 -2.18 -5.22
C PHE A 113 -32.37 -2.38 -6.67
N GLU A 114 -31.48 -2.75 -7.60
CA GLU A 114 -31.89 -3.09 -8.97
C GLU A 114 -32.60 -4.44 -9.08
N LEU A 115 -32.17 -5.45 -8.31
CA LEU A 115 -32.86 -6.75 -8.27
C LEU A 115 -34.27 -6.62 -7.64
N THR A 116 -34.39 -5.81 -6.59
CA THR A 116 -35.69 -5.53 -5.93
C THR A 116 -36.65 -4.77 -6.85
N SER A 117 -36.14 -3.81 -7.64
CA SER A 117 -36.94 -3.04 -8.60
C SER A 117 -37.38 -3.87 -9.82
N MET A 118 -36.55 -4.82 -10.28
CA MET A 118 -36.91 -5.75 -11.35
C MET A 118 -37.90 -6.85 -10.91
N GLU A 119 -37.86 -7.30 -9.64
CA GLU A 119 -38.83 -8.27 -9.12
C GLU A 119 -40.21 -7.64 -8.83
N LEU A 120 -40.26 -6.40 -8.33
CA LEU A 120 -41.52 -5.66 -8.13
C LEU A 120 -42.24 -5.36 -9.47
N SER A 121 -41.49 -5.10 -10.55
CA SER A 121 -42.07 -4.90 -11.89
C SER A 121 -42.61 -6.19 -12.51
N ARG A 122 -42.03 -7.36 -12.23
CA ARG A 122 -42.53 -8.65 -12.76
C ARG A 122 -43.80 -9.12 -12.06
N ASN A 123 -43.93 -8.89 -10.76
CA ASN A 123 -45.06 -9.39 -9.98
C ASN A 123 -46.35 -8.55 -10.15
N PHE A 124 -46.27 -7.36 -10.76
CA PHE A 124 -47.44 -6.52 -11.03
C PHE A 124 -48.08 -6.74 -12.42
N SER A 125 -47.47 -7.58 -13.27
CA SER A 125 -47.95 -7.82 -14.65
C SER A 125 -48.85 -9.07 -14.81
N VAL A 126 -49.14 -9.81 -13.73
CA VAL A 126 -50.00 -11.01 -13.79
C VAL A 126 -51.25 -10.80 -12.95
N SER A 127 -52.16 -9.96 -13.45
CA SER A 127 -53.59 -9.94 -13.08
C SER A 127 -54.36 -9.09 -14.10
N GLN A 128 -54.66 -9.68 -15.26
CA GLN A 128 -55.88 -9.42 -16.03
C GLN A 128 -56.41 -10.75 -16.54
#